data_AF-A0A527VQ70-F1
#
_entry.id   AF-A0A527VQ70-F1
#
_cell.length_a   1.000
_cell.length_b   1.000
_cell.length_c   1.000
_cell.angle_alpha   90.00
_cell.angle_beta   90.00
_cell.angle_gamma   90.00
#
_symmetry.space_group_name_H-M   'P 1'
#
loop_
_entity.id
_entity.type
_entity.pdbx_description
1 polymer ?
#
loop_
_entity_poly.entity_id
_entity_poly.type
_entity_poly.pdbx_seq_one_letter_code
_entity_poly.pdbx_strand_id
1 'polypeptide(L)'
;LKSFVHTARAVVPHMRAGRRGGAMVHFSTIQWYRGDPNPQDAYQASKAGVCALSKSLAMQLAGERIRSNAICPGMALTPLQARWDTEEKRAAVANYAPLGRIGTPQDMANAALFLLS
;
A
#
# COMPACT_ATOMS: atom_id res chain seq x y z
N LEU A 1 4.27 -7.94 -7.92
CA LEU A 1 2.87 -8.16 -8.38
C LEU A 1 2.37 -9.62 -8.22
N LYS A 2 3.12 -10.62 -8.70
CA LYS A 2 2.73 -12.06 -8.66
C LYS A 2 2.19 -12.54 -7.31
N SER A 3 2.88 -12.23 -6.21
CA SER A 3 2.44 -12.61 -4.86
C SER A 3 1.05 -12.08 -4.50
N PHE A 4 0.77 -10.80 -4.76
CA PHE A 4 -0.54 -10.18 -4.51
C PHE A 4 -1.67 -10.89 -5.26
N VAL A 5 -1.43 -11.30 -6.51
CA VAL A 5 -2.39 -12.08 -7.29
C VAL A 5 -2.64 -13.44 -6.65
N HIS A 6 -1.58 -14.14 -6.22
CA HIS A 6 -1.73 -15.44 -5.55
C HIS A 6 -2.48 -15.32 -4.22
N THR A 7 -2.16 -14.31 -3.40
CA THR A 7 -2.87 -14.05 -2.14
C THR A 7 -4.35 -13.76 -2.39
N ALA A 8 -4.68 -12.90 -3.35
CA ALA A 8 -6.07 -12.59 -3.71
C ALA A 8 -6.82 -13.85 -4.18
N ARG A 9 -6.21 -14.64 -5.06
CA ARG A 9 -6.77 -15.92 -5.54
C ARG A 9 -7.04 -16.91 -4.41
N ALA A 10 -6.18 -16.94 -3.40
CA ALA A 10 -6.33 -17.83 -2.25
C ALA A 10 -7.41 -17.35 -1.27
N VAL A 11 -7.48 -16.05 -0.98
CA VAL A 11 -8.37 -15.52 0.07
C VAL A 11 -9.82 -15.28 -0.41
N VAL A 12 -10.03 -14.93 -1.68
CA VAL A 12 -11.36 -14.62 -2.22
C VAL A 12 -12.34 -15.79 -2.08
N PRO A 13 -11.98 -17.07 -2.38
CA PRO A 13 -12.86 -18.21 -2.12
C PRO A 13 -13.35 -18.30 -0.67
N HIS A 14 -12.50 -17.97 0.32
CA HIS A 14 -12.89 -17.98 1.73
C HIS A 14 -13.85 -16.83 2.08
N MET A 15 -13.66 -15.64 1.50
CA MET A 15 -14.59 -14.52 1.66
C MET A 15 -15.97 -14.86 1.07
N ARG A 16 -15.98 -15.51 -0.10
CA ARG A 16 -17.20 -16.02 -0.76
C ARG A 16 -17.92 -17.06 0.08
N ALA A 17 -17.18 -18.05 0.60
CA ALA A 17 -17.73 -19.11 1.44
C ALA A 17 -18.39 -18.56 2.72
N GLY A 18 -17.82 -17.49 3.29
CA GLY A 18 -18.40 -16.81 4.45
C GLY A 18 -19.70 -16.04 4.17
N ARG A 19 -20.07 -15.81 2.90
CA ARG A 19 -21.31 -15.12 2.41
C ARG A 19 -21.60 -13.74 3.01
N ARG A 20 -20.69 -13.17 3.79
CA ARG A 20 -20.78 -11.87 4.45
C ARG A 20 -20.03 -10.75 3.72
N GLY A 21 -19.38 -11.07 2.60
CA GLY A 21 -18.45 -10.18 1.93
C GLY A 21 -17.06 -10.21 2.57
N GLY A 22 -16.27 -9.17 2.35
CA GLY A 22 -14.92 -9.06 2.89
C GLY A 22 -14.22 -7.77 2.48
N ALA A 23 -13.00 -7.59 3.00
CA ALA A 23 -12.17 -6.47 2.65
C ALA A 23 -10.71 -6.91 2.50
N MET A 24 -10.02 -6.37 1.50
CA MET A 24 -8.59 -6.54 1.27
C MET A 24 -7.94 -5.16 1.22
N VAL A 25 -6.75 -5.07 1.83
CA VAL A 25 -5.90 -3.88 1.75
C VAL A 25 -4.52 -4.28 1.24
N HIS A 26 -4.07 -3.62 0.18
CA HIS A 26 -2.76 -3.82 -0.42
C HIS A 26 -1.84 -2.64 -0.12
N PHE A 27 -0.53 -2.88 0.02
CA PHE A 27 0.46 -1.83 0.18
C PHE A 27 1.21 -1.55 -1.12
N SER A 28 0.97 -0.37 -1.69
CA SER A 28 1.69 0.18 -2.84
C SER A 28 2.80 1.15 -2.37
N THR A 29 2.88 2.36 -2.94
CA THR A 29 3.84 3.43 -2.63
C THR A 29 3.33 4.75 -3.19
N ILE A 30 3.69 5.90 -2.62
CA ILE A 30 3.45 7.19 -3.27
C ILE A 30 4.33 7.39 -4.52
N GLN A 31 5.48 6.70 -4.59
CA GLN A 31 6.46 6.89 -5.67
C GLN A 31 5.91 6.63 -7.07
N TRP A 32 4.92 5.75 -7.25
CA TRP A 32 4.36 5.53 -8.59
C TRP A 32 3.54 6.71 -9.09
N TYR A 33 3.03 7.56 -8.20
CA TYR A 33 2.34 8.81 -8.57
C TYR A 33 3.32 9.93 -8.92
N ARG A 34 4.41 10.06 -8.14
CA ARG A 34 5.32 11.20 -8.21
C ARG A 34 6.62 10.94 -8.98
N GLY A 35 6.96 9.69 -9.25
CA GLY A 35 8.27 9.27 -9.74
C GLY A 35 9.37 9.24 -8.66
N ASP A 36 10.59 8.92 -9.10
CA ASP A 36 11.80 8.98 -8.28
C ASP A 36 12.97 9.37 -9.20
N PRO A 37 13.88 10.26 -8.77
CA PRO A 37 15.05 10.62 -9.58
C PRO A 37 16.08 9.47 -9.69
N ASN A 38 15.97 8.43 -8.86
CA ASN A 38 16.83 7.25 -8.93
C ASN A 38 16.18 6.14 -9.78
N PRO A 39 16.98 5.22 -10.36
CA PRO A 39 16.47 4.11 -11.17
C PRO A 39 15.71 3.09 -10.32
N GLN A 40 14.41 3.35 -10.12
CA GLN A 40 13.47 2.54 -9.33
C GLN A 40 12.33 1.98 -10.20
N ASP A 41 12.54 1.90 -11.52
CA ASP A 41 11.52 1.64 -12.53
C ASP A 41 10.75 0.35 -12.26
N ALA A 42 11.47 -0.74 -11.96
CA ALA A 42 10.88 -2.05 -11.67
C ALA A 42 10.01 -2.01 -10.39
N TYR A 43 10.45 -1.29 -9.36
CA TYR A 43 9.68 -1.13 -8.13
C TYR A 43 8.41 -0.31 -8.37
N GLN A 44 8.53 0.82 -9.06
CA GLN A 44 7.41 1.70 -9.40
C GLN A 44 6.39 0.99 -10.29
N ALA A 45 6.83 0.35 -11.36
CA ALA A 45 5.96 -0.42 -12.25
C ALA A 45 5.24 -1.55 -11.49
N SER A 46 5.96 -2.30 -10.65
CA SER A 46 5.32 -3.35 -9.84
C SER A 46 4.28 -2.78 -8.86
N LYS A 47 4.55 -1.62 -8.25
CA LYS A 47 3.65 -1.02 -7.25
C LYS A 47 2.46 -0.29 -7.88
N ALA A 48 2.63 0.33 -9.05
CA ALA A 48 1.52 0.79 -9.89
C ALA A 48 0.59 -0.38 -10.25
N GLY A 49 1.16 -1.52 -10.63
CA GLY A 49 0.42 -2.75 -10.91
C GLY A 49 -0.40 -3.25 -9.71
N VAL A 50 0.06 -3.04 -8.47
CA VAL A 50 -0.72 -3.38 -7.25
C VAL A 50 -1.97 -2.50 -7.12
N CYS A 51 -1.87 -1.20 -7.42
CA CYS A 51 -3.02 -0.30 -7.41
C CYS A 51 -4.03 -0.68 -8.50
N ALA A 52 -3.55 -0.95 -9.72
CA ALA A 52 -4.39 -1.40 -10.83
C ALA A 52 -5.09 -2.74 -10.51
N LEU A 53 -4.36 -3.70 -9.92
CA LEU A 53 -4.91 -4.97 -9.46
C LEU A 53 -6.02 -4.75 -8.43
N SER A 54 -5.78 -3.93 -7.40
CA SER A 54 -6.79 -3.66 -6.37
C SER A 54 -8.06 -3.05 -6.97
N LYS A 55 -7.91 -2.08 -7.88
CA LYS A 55 -9.05 -1.46 -8.57
C LYS A 55 -9.83 -2.49 -9.39
N SER A 56 -9.14 -3.37 -10.11
CA SER A 56 -9.77 -4.43 -10.89
C SER A 56 -10.54 -5.41 -10.00
N LEU A 57 -9.93 -5.87 -8.89
CA LEU A 57 -10.58 -6.77 -7.94
C LEU A 57 -11.82 -6.13 -7.28
N ALA A 58 -11.74 -4.85 -6.92
CA ALA A 58 -12.88 -4.13 -6.36
C ALA A 58 -14.08 -4.14 -7.33
N MET A 59 -13.86 -3.90 -8.62
CA MET A 59 -14.92 -3.95 -9.63
C MET A 59 -15.46 -5.35 -9.84
N GLN A 60 -14.58 -6.35 -9.96
CA GLN A 60 -14.96 -7.74 -10.22
C GLN A 60 -15.78 -8.36 -9.07
N LEU A 61 -15.51 -7.95 -7.83
CA LEU A 61 -16.07 -8.59 -6.64
C LEU A 61 -17.10 -7.72 -5.90
N ALA A 62 -17.44 -6.54 -6.44
CA ALA A 62 -18.37 -5.60 -5.81
C ALA A 62 -19.74 -6.22 -5.51
N GLY A 63 -20.30 -6.99 -6.47
CA GLY A 63 -21.58 -7.69 -6.30
C GLY A 63 -21.57 -8.73 -5.17
N GLU A 64 -20.39 -9.17 -4.73
CA GLU A 64 -20.19 -10.14 -3.66
C GLU A 64 -19.93 -9.46 -2.30
N ARG A 65 -20.02 -8.12 -2.24
CA ARG A 65 -19.70 -7.30 -1.07
C ARG A 65 -18.24 -7.44 -0.61
N ILE A 66 -17.32 -7.70 -1.55
CA ILE A 66 -15.89 -7.79 -1.28
C ILE A 66 -15.21 -6.50 -1.77
N ARG A 67 -14.62 -5.75 -0.83
CA ARG A 67 -13.90 -4.50 -1.09
C ARG A 67 -12.41 -4.78 -1.28
N SER A 68 -11.75 -4.08 -2.20
CA SER A 68 -10.29 -4.12 -2.36
C SER A 68 -9.73 -2.71 -2.47
N ASN A 69 -8.89 -2.32 -1.52
CA ASN A 69 -8.27 -1.00 -1.47
C ASN A 69 -6.74 -1.10 -1.46
N ALA A 70 -6.07 0.00 -1.81
CA ALA A 70 -4.62 0.10 -1.72
C ALA A 70 -4.23 1.35 -0.92
N ILE A 71 -3.29 1.17 0.01
CA ILE A 71 -2.60 2.28 0.68
C ILE A 71 -1.34 2.58 -0.11
N CYS A 72 -1.05 3.85 -0.33
CA CYS A 72 0.18 4.33 -0.99
C CYS A 72 1.05 5.10 0.02
N PRO A 73 1.86 4.41 0.84
CA PRO A 73 2.67 5.08 1.85
C PRO A 73 3.68 6.04 1.25
N GLY A 74 3.89 7.15 1.97
CA GLY A 74 5.05 8.02 1.78
C GLY A 74 6.29 7.49 2.50
N MET A 75 7.23 8.39 2.77
CA MET A 75 8.42 8.09 3.56
C MET A 75 7.98 7.76 5.00
N ALA A 76 8.32 6.56 5.48
CA ALA A 76 7.95 6.08 6.80
C ALA A 76 9.14 5.46 7.53
N LEU A 77 9.30 5.78 8.80
CA LEU A 77 10.38 5.25 9.63
C LEU A 77 10.11 3.77 9.94
N THR A 78 10.78 2.92 9.19
CA THR A 78 10.67 1.45 9.27
C THR A 78 12.08 0.86 9.21
N PRO A 79 12.29 -0.40 9.61
CA PRO A 79 13.60 -1.04 9.50
C PRO A 79 14.20 -1.00 8.08
N LEU A 80 13.36 -0.96 7.03
CA LEU A 80 13.78 -0.82 5.63
C LEU A 80 14.50 0.52 5.34
N GLN A 81 14.26 1.53 6.17
CA GLN A 81 14.82 2.87 6.05
C GLN A 81 15.98 3.10 7.04
N ALA A 82 16.70 2.04 7.44
CA ALA A 82 17.84 2.12 8.35
C ALA A 82 18.91 3.16 7.94
N ARG A 83 18.97 3.54 6.66
CA ARG A 83 19.83 4.61 6.16
C ARG A 83 19.51 6.02 6.68
N TRP A 84 18.34 6.23 7.30
CA TRP A 84 17.95 7.48 7.97
C TRP A 84 18.35 7.46 9.46
N ASP A 85 19.60 7.12 9.70
CA ASP A 85 20.21 6.88 11.02
C ASP A 85 20.47 8.17 11.81
N THR A 86 20.70 9.30 11.15
CA THR A 86 20.91 10.61 11.80
C THR A 86 19.66 11.49 11.78
N GLU A 87 19.60 12.44 12.72
CA GLU A 87 18.52 13.42 12.79
C GLU A 87 18.50 14.35 11.57
N GLU A 88 19.67 14.76 11.09
CA GLU A 88 19.82 15.56 9.89
C GLU A 88 19.22 14.88 8.64
N LYS A 89 19.52 13.58 8.45
CA LYS A 89 18.93 12.80 7.35
C LYS A 89 17.42 12.69 7.51
N ARG A 90 16.92 12.48 8.73
CA ARG A 90 15.47 12.41 8.98
C ARG A 90 14.79 13.75 8.71
N ALA A 91 15.37 14.87 9.13
CA ALA A 91 14.86 16.20 8.85
C ALA A 91 14.83 16.48 7.33
N ALA A 92 15.89 16.13 6.61
CA ALA A 92 15.93 16.27 5.15
C ALA A 92 14.83 15.46 4.46
N VAL A 93 14.56 14.24 4.92
CA VAL A 93 13.47 13.38 4.41
C VAL A 93 12.09 13.97 4.76
N ALA A 94 11.92 14.48 5.99
CA ALA A 94 10.69 15.11 6.44
C ALA A 94 10.32 16.33 5.58
N ASN A 95 11.30 17.10 5.12
CA ASN A 95 11.10 18.26 4.25
C ASN A 95 10.50 17.92 2.87
N TYR A 96 10.61 16.67 2.43
CA TYR A 96 9.91 16.22 1.21
C TYR A 96 8.41 15.94 1.44
N ALA A 97 7.96 15.83 2.68
CA ALA A 97 6.56 15.66 3.03
C ALA A 97 5.95 17.00 3.44
N PRO A 98 4.83 17.45 2.82
CA PRO A 98 4.17 18.69 3.22
C PRO A 98 3.74 18.77 4.70
N LEU A 99 3.59 17.61 5.36
CA LEU A 99 3.30 17.52 6.80
C LEU A 99 4.52 17.81 7.70
N GLY A 100 5.71 18.03 7.13
CA GLY A 100 6.93 18.33 7.88
C GLY A 100 7.42 17.20 8.79
N ARG A 101 6.93 15.97 8.60
CA ARG A 101 7.30 14.79 9.39
C ARG A 101 7.41 13.53 8.54
N ILE A 102 8.24 12.61 9.00
CA ILE A 102 8.26 11.23 8.48
C ILE A 102 7.03 10.48 9.02
N GLY A 103 6.43 9.64 8.18
CA GLY A 103 5.38 8.72 8.60
C GLY A 103 5.89 7.66 9.57
N THR A 104 4.97 7.06 10.31
CA THR A 104 5.23 5.95 11.23
C THR A 104 4.48 4.69 10.77
N PRO A 105 4.87 3.49 11.25
CA PRO A 105 4.06 2.29 11.05
C PRO A 105 2.61 2.45 11.52
N GLN A 106 2.39 3.22 12.59
CA GLN A 106 1.07 3.44 13.16
C GLN A 106 0.16 4.24 12.21
N ASP A 107 0.69 5.22 11.47
CA ASP A 107 -0.07 5.97 10.47
C ASP A 107 -0.68 5.02 9.41
N MET A 108 0.11 4.04 8.96
CA MET A 108 -0.34 3.03 7.99
C MET A 108 -1.31 2.01 8.60
N ALA A 109 -1.05 1.58 9.85
CA ALA A 109 -1.91 0.64 10.56
C ALA A 109 -3.32 1.22 10.77
N ASN A 110 -3.43 2.49 11.16
CA ASN A 110 -4.71 3.16 11.34
C ASN A 110 -5.50 3.25 10.03
N ALA A 111 -4.83 3.57 8.91
CA ALA A 111 -5.46 3.57 7.60
C ALA A 111 -5.93 2.16 7.17
N ALA A 112 -5.12 1.13 7.43
CA ALA A 112 -5.50 -0.25 7.13
C ALA A 112 -6.70 -0.69 7.97
N LEU A 113 -6.73 -0.36 9.26
CA LEU A 113 -7.84 -0.69 10.15
C LEU A 113 -9.15 -0.06 9.67
N PHE A 114 -9.13 1.24 9.31
CA PHE A 114 -10.30 1.90 8.72
C PHE A 114 -10.76 1.24 7.42
N LEU A 115 -9.83 0.88 6.54
CA LEU A 115 -10.20 0.24 5.27
C LEU A 115 -10.71 -1.19 5.47
N LEU A 116 -10.41 -1.84 6.59
CA LEU A 116 -10.83 -3.20 6.93
C LEU A 116 -12.07 -3.27 7.85
N SER A 117 -12.58 -2.12 8.33
CA SER A 117 -13.82 -2.07 9.13
C SER A 117 -15.10 -2.31 8.33
#